data_AF-A0A0I9UV97-F1
#
_entry.id   AF-A0A0I9UV97-F1
#
_cell.length_a   1.000
_cell.length_b   1.000
_cell.length_c   1.000
_cell.angle_alpha   90.00
_cell.angle_beta   90.00
_cell.angle_gamma   90.00
#
_symmetry.space_group_name_H-M   'P 1'
#
loop_
_entity.id
_entity.type
_entity.pdbx_description
1 polymer ?
#
loop_
_entity_poly.entity_id
_entity_poly.type
_entity_poly.pdbx_seq_one_letter_code
_entity_poly.pdbx_strand_id
1 'polypeptide(L)'
;MTEFRYSVCEPLNPKVIEKGMIAPDCVIGLFNDFQWGYYLKQIEVAETRKMDIYFSPSLEVENKANKNGLTISAVGDPEDPEFYIFYKRPISVVKKQFFRQPQTVVEDYVSEITGQTKEDVIECLNALIKNDLEFLRRRIA
;
A
#
# COMPACT_ATOMS: atom_id res chain seq x y z
N MET A 1 -13.00 -4.98 -17.45
CA MET A 1 -12.07 -3.89 -17.07
C MET A 1 -11.46 -4.30 -15.74
N THR A 2 -10.15 -4.19 -15.53
CA THR A 2 -9.56 -4.51 -14.23
C THR A 2 -10.09 -3.51 -13.21
N GLU A 3 -10.71 -3.99 -12.14
CA GLU A 3 -11.24 -3.13 -11.10
C GLU A 3 -10.30 -3.12 -9.90
N PHE A 4 -10.05 -1.93 -9.36
CA PHE A 4 -9.28 -1.74 -8.14
C PHE A 4 -10.22 -1.39 -7.00
N ARG A 5 -9.79 -1.70 -5.77
CA ARG A 5 -10.35 -1.10 -4.57
C ARG A 5 -9.28 -0.32 -3.84
N TYR A 6 -9.70 0.67 -3.05
CA TYR A 6 -8.77 1.41 -2.21
C TYR A 6 -9.31 1.69 -0.82
N SER A 7 -8.38 1.82 0.11
CA SER A 7 -8.60 2.19 1.49
C SER A 7 -7.53 3.19 1.93
N VAL A 8 -7.81 3.92 3.01
CA VAL A 8 -6.89 4.92 3.55
C VAL A 8 -6.78 4.80 5.06
N CYS A 9 -5.62 5.15 5.61
CA CYS A 9 -5.40 5.31 7.04
C CYS A 9 -5.12 6.79 7.33
N GLU A 10 -5.86 7.35 8.29
CA GLU A 10 -5.66 8.70 8.79
C GLU A 10 -4.99 8.62 10.16
N PRO A 11 -4.02 9.49 10.51
CA PRO A 11 -3.17 9.26 11.69
C PRO A 11 -3.92 9.17 13.02
N LEU A 12 -4.98 9.96 13.17
CA LEU A 12 -5.76 10.06 14.41
C LEU A 12 -7.03 9.19 14.40
N ASN A 13 -7.19 8.35 13.38
CA ASN A 13 -8.31 7.44 13.26
C ASN A 13 -7.83 5.99 13.48
N PRO A 14 -8.33 5.26 14.49
CA PRO A 14 -7.89 3.89 14.76
C PRO A 14 -8.39 2.86 13.73
N LYS A 15 -9.13 3.28 12.70
CA LYS A 15 -9.73 2.40 11.70
C LYS A 15 -9.19 2.70 10.31
N VAL A 16 -8.95 1.62 9.57
CA VAL A 16 -8.79 1.68 8.12
C VAL A 16 -10.13 2.10 7.50
N ILE A 17 -10.10 3.08 6.61
CA ILE A 17 -11.29 3.62 5.94
C ILE A 17 -11.36 3.04 4.53
N GLU A 18 -12.23 2.05 4.33
CA GLU A 18 -12.54 1.49 3.01
C GLU A 18 -13.32 2.52 2.18
N LYS A 19 -12.78 2.90 1.01
CA LYS A 19 -13.41 3.90 0.12
C LYS A 19 -14.15 3.27 -1.05
N GLY A 20 -13.89 1.99 -1.33
CA GLY A 20 -14.59 1.22 -2.35
C GLY A 20 -13.81 1.10 -3.64
N MET A 21 -14.54 1.09 -4.77
CA MET A 21 -13.99 0.80 -6.08
C MET A 21 -13.35 2.03 -6.72
N ILE A 22 -12.27 1.83 -7.47
CA ILE A 22 -11.61 2.87 -8.26
C ILE A 22 -11.20 2.33 -9.63
N ALA A 23 -11.36 3.18 -10.65
CA ALA A 23 -10.93 2.86 -12.00
C ALA A 23 -9.40 2.95 -12.13
N PRO A 24 -8.75 2.12 -12.96
CA PRO A 24 -7.29 2.09 -13.07
C PRO A 24 -6.66 3.45 -13.44
N ASP A 25 -7.32 4.22 -14.30
CA ASP A 25 -6.89 5.54 -14.76
C ASP A 25 -7.00 6.64 -13.68
N CYS A 26 -7.79 6.39 -12.63
CA CYS A 26 -7.96 7.32 -11.51
C CYS A 26 -6.94 7.11 -10.38
N VAL A 27 -6.21 5.99 -10.36
CA VAL A 27 -5.31 5.61 -9.25
C VAL A 27 -4.19 6.63 -9.03
N ILE A 28 -3.57 7.13 -10.12
CA ILE A 28 -2.50 8.13 -10.02
C ILE A 28 -3.04 9.48 -9.55
N GLY A 29 -4.23 9.87 -10.01
CA GLY A 29 -4.93 11.07 -9.53
C GLY A 29 -5.21 10.99 -8.03
N LEU A 30 -5.77 9.86 -7.57
CA LEU A 30 -6.00 9.60 -6.15
C LEU A 30 -4.73 9.74 -5.30
N PHE A 31 -3.60 9.18 -5.75
CA PHE A 31 -2.33 9.31 -5.02
C PHE A 31 -1.85 10.76 -4.94
N ASN A 32 -1.94 11.51 -6.05
CA ASN A 32 -1.53 12.90 -6.11
C ASN A 32 -2.41 13.83 -5.27
N ASP A 33 -3.71 13.56 -5.23
CA ASP A 33 -4.71 14.37 -4.54
C ASP A 33 -4.81 14.01 -3.04
N PHE A 34 -4.25 12.88 -2.63
CA PHE A 34 -4.22 12.49 -1.23
C PHE A 34 -3.41 13.50 -0.41
N GLN A 35 -3.98 13.93 0.71
CA GLN A 35 -3.49 15.06 1.48
C GLN A 35 -2.31 14.67 2.39
N TRP A 36 -1.21 14.18 1.81
CA TRP A 36 -0.04 13.67 2.53
C TRP A 36 0.50 14.67 3.56
N GLY A 37 0.83 15.90 3.12
CA GLY A 37 1.38 16.94 4.00
C GLY A 37 0.41 17.39 5.09
N TYR A 38 -0.90 17.39 4.82
CA TYR A 38 -1.90 17.69 5.84
C TYR A 38 -1.86 16.66 6.97
N TYR A 39 -1.82 15.37 6.64
CA TYR A 39 -1.78 14.32 7.65
C TYR A 39 -0.44 14.20 8.36
N LEU A 40 0.69 14.44 7.68
CA LEU A 40 1.99 14.53 8.33
C LEU A 40 2.03 15.68 9.34
N LYS A 41 1.47 16.83 8.99
CA LYS A 41 1.31 17.95 9.94
C LYS A 41 0.40 17.60 11.13
N GLN A 42 -0.63 16.77 10.93
CA GLN A 42 -1.43 16.27 12.05
C GLN A 42 -0.60 15.42 13.01
N ILE A 43 0.32 14.59 12.49
CA ILE A 43 1.25 13.80 13.30
C ILE A 43 2.11 14.72 14.17
N GLU A 44 2.77 15.72 13.59
CA GLU A 44 3.62 16.68 14.35
C GLU A 44 2.85 17.36 15.50
N VAL A 45 1.62 17.78 15.22
CA VAL A 45 0.73 18.41 16.22
C VAL A 45 0.32 17.41 17.29
N ALA A 46 0.01 16.17 16.91
CA ALA A 46 -0.38 15.10 17.82
C ALA A 46 0.77 14.72 18.76
N GLU A 47 2.01 14.59 18.25
CA GLU A 47 3.20 14.33 19.04
C GLU A 47 3.43 15.43 20.08
N THR A 48 3.37 16.69 19.65
CA THR A 48 3.52 17.87 20.54
C THR A 48 2.47 17.85 21.65
N ARG A 49 1.25 17.41 21.34
CA ARG A 49 0.11 17.34 22.27
C ARG A 49 0.01 16.02 23.03
N LYS A 50 0.91 15.06 22.80
CA LYS A 50 0.87 13.70 23.37
C LYS A 50 -0.47 13.00 23.11
N MET A 51 -1.01 13.17 21.92
CA MET A 51 -2.20 12.45 21.46
C MET A 51 -1.82 11.07 20.96
N ASP A 52 -2.77 10.13 20.99
CA ASP A 52 -2.57 8.82 20.36
C ASP A 52 -2.49 8.96 18.84
N ILE A 53 -1.50 8.31 18.25
CA ILE A 53 -1.29 8.21 16.81
C ILE A 53 -1.42 6.73 16.45
N TYR A 54 -2.37 6.42 15.57
CA TYR A 54 -2.70 5.04 15.22
C TYR A 54 -1.97 4.55 13.97
N PHE A 55 -1.75 5.45 13.01
CA PHE A 55 -1.12 5.13 11.72
C PHE A 55 -0.26 6.27 11.21
N SER A 56 0.71 5.94 10.36
CA SER A 56 1.20 6.88 9.36
C SER A 56 0.13 7.07 8.27
N PRO A 57 0.01 8.27 7.67
CA PRO A 57 -0.93 8.46 6.56
C PRO A 57 -0.64 7.46 5.46
N SER A 58 -1.66 6.68 5.09
CA SER A 58 -1.48 5.59 4.15
C SER A 58 -2.61 5.50 3.14
N LEU A 59 -2.28 5.08 1.92
CA LEU A 59 -3.19 4.77 0.82
C LEU A 59 -2.90 3.34 0.34
N GLU A 60 -3.90 2.47 0.37
CA GLU A 60 -3.81 1.12 -0.20
C GLU A 60 -4.63 1.02 -1.48
N VAL A 61 -4.06 0.40 -2.52
CA VAL A 61 -4.74 0.08 -3.77
C VAL A 61 -4.54 -1.42 -4.06
N GLU A 62 -5.65 -2.17 -4.19
CA GLU A 62 -5.64 -3.61 -4.47
C GLU A 62 -6.34 -3.91 -5.80
N ASN A 63 -5.68 -4.70 -6.65
CA ASN A 63 -6.28 -5.30 -7.84
C ASN A 63 -7.23 -6.43 -7.43
N LYS A 64 -8.53 -6.27 -7.70
CA LYS A 64 -9.55 -7.24 -7.28
C LYS A 64 -9.44 -8.60 -7.96
N ALA A 65 -8.91 -8.63 -9.18
CA ALA A 65 -8.84 -9.84 -9.99
C ALA A 65 -7.75 -10.81 -9.51
N ASN A 66 -6.63 -10.29 -9.01
CA ASN A 66 -5.47 -11.11 -8.64
C ASN A 66 -4.94 -10.88 -7.22
N LYS A 67 -5.56 -9.99 -6.44
CA LYS A 67 -5.22 -9.71 -5.03
C LYS A 67 -3.83 -9.14 -4.78
N ASN A 68 -3.17 -8.66 -5.82
CA ASN A 68 -1.95 -7.88 -5.65
C ASN A 68 -2.33 -6.46 -5.27
N GLY A 69 -1.62 -5.88 -4.30
CA GLY A 69 -1.89 -4.53 -3.82
C GLY A 69 -0.64 -3.82 -3.36
N LEU A 70 -0.68 -2.49 -3.45
CA LEU A 70 0.35 -1.61 -2.91
C LEU A 70 -0.26 -0.78 -1.80
N THR A 71 0.37 -0.78 -0.63
CA THR A 71 0.11 0.19 0.43
C THR A 71 1.26 1.19 0.43
N ILE A 72 0.92 2.47 0.33
CA ILE A 72 1.85 3.58 0.30
C ILE A 72 1.66 4.34 1.60
N SER A 73 2.72 4.52 2.37
CA SER A 73 2.71 5.29 3.62
C SER A 73 3.67 6.46 3.50
N ALA A 74 3.25 7.67 3.86
CA ALA A 74 4.16 8.81 3.93
C ALA A 74 4.72 8.99 5.34
N VAL A 75 5.97 9.44 5.42
CA VAL A 75 6.70 9.77 6.65
C VAL A 75 7.60 10.99 6.42
N GLY A 76 8.14 11.56 7.51
CA GLY A 76 9.10 12.66 7.42
C GLY A 76 8.44 14.02 7.23
N ASP A 77 9.05 14.86 6.41
CA ASP A 77 8.69 16.28 6.25
C ASP A 77 7.34 16.44 5.52
N PRO A 78 6.38 17.25 6.03
CA PRO A 78 5.13 17.52 5.34
C PRO A 78 5.26 18.17 3.94
N GLU A 79 6.33 18.92 3.69
CA GLU A 79 6.61 19.61 2.42
C GLU A 79 7.38 18.72 1.44
N ASP A 80 8.21 17.81 1.95
CA ASP A 80 9.00 16.85 1.17
C ASP A 80 8.92 15.44 1.78
N PRO A 81 7.77 14.75 1.63
CA PRO A 81 7.54 13.47 2.27
C PRO A 81 8.34 12.34 1.62
N GLU A 82 8.84 11.46 2.48
CA GLU A 82 9.40 10.17 2.08
C GLU A 82 8.29 9.10 2.09
N PHE A 83 8.33 8.16 1.16
CA PHE A 83 7.32 7.10 1.05
C PHE A 83 7.88 5.71 1.33
N TYR A 84 7.09 4.92 2.07
CA TYR A 84 7.24 3.48 2.21
C TYR A 84 6.23 2.79 1.30
N ILE A 85 6.67 1.78 0.57
CA ILE A 85 5.82 1.00 -0.35
C ILE A 85 5.81 -0.44 0.13
N PHE A 86 4.64 -0.93 0.51
CA PHE A 86 4.39 -2.31 0.87
C PHE A 86 3.70 -3.02 -0.29
N TYR A 87 4.29 -4.10 -0.78
CA TYR A 87 3.73 -4.92 -1.83
C TYR A 87 3.12 -6.20 -1.28
N LYS A 88 1.79 -6.22 -1.23
CA LYS A 88 0.99 -7.38 -0.83
C LYS A 88 0.66 -8.25 -2.05
N ARG A 89 0.91 -9.56 -1.97
CA ARG A 89 0.65 -10.52 -3.04
C ARG A 89 0.26 -11.90 -2.50
N PRO A 90 -0.69 -12.60 -3.14
CA PRO A 90 -0.95 -14.00 -2.81
C PRO A 90 0.19 -14.88 -3.35
N ILE A 91 0.72 -15.77 -2.51
CA ILE A 91 1.68 -16.80 -2.91
C ILE A 91 1.09 -18.18 -2.64
N SER A 92 1.12 -19.05 -3.65
CA SER A 92 0.78 -20.46 -3.48
C SER A 92 1.98 -21.22 -2.92
N VAL A 93 1.88 -21.67 -1.67
CA VAL A 93 2.90 -22.48 -1.00
C VAL A 93 2.44 -23.93 -0.92
N VAL A 94 3.33 -24.86 -1.30
CA VAL A 94 3.08 -26.30 -1.17
C VAL A 94 3.56 -26.76 0.20
N LYS A 95 2.63 -27.00 1.13
CA LYS A 95 2.94 -27.56 2.44
C LYS A 95 3.07 -29.07 2.32
N LYS A 96 4.30 -29.57 2.43
CA LYS A 96 4.58 -31.00 2.56
C LYS A 96 4.35 -31.42 4.01
N GLN A 97 3.36 -32.28 4.23
CA GLN A 97 3.16 -32.94 5.53
C GLN A 97 3.70 -34.37 5.44
N PHE A 98 4.49 -34.78 6.44
CA PHE A 98 4.92 -36.17 6.55
C PHE A 98 3.67 -37.05 6.73
N PHE A 99 3.52 -38.09 5.91
CA PHE A 99 2.37 -39.02 5.83
C PHE A 99 1.05 -38.49 5.22
N ARG A 100 1.01 -37.30 4.61
CA ARG A 100 -0.18 -36.80 3.88
C ARG A 100 0.17 -36.25 2.51
N GLN A 101 -0.82 -36.18 1.62
CA GLN A 101 -0.66 -35.55 0.32
C GLN A 101 -0.30 -34.06 0.51
N PRO A 102 0.67 -33.52 -0.25
CA PRO A 102 1.01 -32.11 -0.22
C PRO A 102 -0.24 -31.25 -0.49
N GLN A 103 -0.43 -30.19 0.29
CA GLN A 103 -1.51 -29.24 0.09
C GLN A 103 -0.95 -27.90 -0.39
N THR A 104 -1.56 -27.35 -1.45
CA THR A 104 -1.30 -25.97 -1.87
C THR A 104 -2.15 -25.03 -1.03
N VAL A 105 -1.51 -24.12 -0.31
CA VAL A 105 -2.15 -23.07 0.48
C VAL A 105 -1.82 -21.72 -0.14
N VAL A 106 -2.79 -20.82 -0.23
CA VAL A 106 -2.55 -19.44 -0.64
C VAL A 106 -2.32 -18.61 0.62
N GLU A 107 -1.13 -18.05 0.75
CA GLU A 107 -0.74 -17.16 1.85
C GLU A 107 -0.53 -15.73 1.31
N ASP A 108 -0.96 -14.73 2.07
CA ASP A 108 -0.68 -13.33 1.77
C ASP A 108 0.77 -13.02 2.18
N TYR A 109 1.61 -12.66 1.21
CA TYR A 109 2.99 -12.27 1.42
C TYR A 109 3.14 -10.76 1.22
N VAL A 110 3.93 -10.12 2.08
CA VAL A 110 4.23 -8.68 2.03
C VAL A 110 5.74 -8.50 1.96
N SER A 111 6.21 -7.67 1.03
CA SER A 111 7.57 -7.11 1.05
C SER A 111 7.48 -5.59 1.06
N GLU A 112 8.55 -4.91 1.47
CA GLU A 112 8.56 -3.46 1.63
C GLU A 112 9.85 -2.84 1.11
N ILE A 113 9.75 -1.58 0.67
CA ILE A 113 10.88 -0.70 0.39
C ILE A 113 10.60 0.69 0.96
N THR A 114 11.60 1.29 1.58
CA THR A 114 11.54 2.61 2.25
C THR A 114 12.42 3.62 1.53
N GLY A 115 12.39 4.91 1.91
CA GLY A 115 13.24 5.89 1.23
C GLY A 115 12.78 6.27 -0.17
N GLN A 116 11.51 6.06 -0.51
CA GLN A 116 11.03 6.22 -1.88
C GLN A 116 10.51 7.64 -2.13
N THR A 117 10.77 8.14 -3.34
CA THR A 117 10.24 9.41 -3.82
C THR A 117 8.81 9.26 -4.32
N LYS A 118 8.16 10.40 -4.61
CA LYS A 118 6.86 10.43 -5.26
C LYS A 118 6.88 9.72 -6.63
N GLU A 119 7.96 9.91 -7.39
CA GLU A 119 8.16 9.30 -8.70
C GLU A 119 8.29 7.78 -8.61
N ASP A 120 9.01 7.26 -7.60
CA ASP A 120 9.13 5.82 -7.34
C ASP A 120 7.75 5.19 -7.03
N VAL A 121 6.93 5.87 -6.23
CA VAL A 121 5.57 5.43 -5.95
C VAL A 121 4.73 5.38 -7.23
N ILE A 122 4.79 6.42 -8.05
CA ILE A 122 4.06 6.49 -9.31
C ILE A 122 4.49 5.38 -10.26
N GLU A 123 5.78 5.05 -10.32
CA GLU A 123 6.30 3.93 -11.10
C GLU A 123 5.69 2.59 -10.64
N CYS A 124 5.69 2.35 -9.32
CA CYS A 124 5.10 1.13 -8.74
C CYS A 124 3.59 1.05 -8.96
N LEU A 125 2.85 2.15 -8.77
CA LEU A 125 1.40 2.20 -9.05
C LEU A 125 1.12 1.94 -10.53
N ASN A 126 1.91 2.49 -11.45
CA ASN A 126 1.80 2.20 -12.87
C ASN A 126 2.05 0.73 -13.19
N ALA A 127 3.05 0.10 -12.55
CA ALA A 127 3.30 -1.32 -12.70
C ALA A 127 2.11 -2.17 -12.21
N LEU A 128 1.52 -1.81 -11.06
CA LEU A 128 0.30 -2.45 -10.55
C LEU A 128 -0.88 -2.30 -11.52
N ILE A 129 -1.12 -1.10 -12.04
CA ILE A 129 -2.19 -0.77 -13.02
C ILE A 129 -2.03 -1.60 -14.30
N LYS A 130 -0.80 -1.71 -14.80
CA LYS A 130 -0.44 -2.47 -16.02
C LYS A 130 -0.30 -3.97 -15.78
N ASN A 131 -0.48 -4.42 -14.53
CA ASN A 131 -0.28 -5.80 -14.11
C ASN A 131 1.15 -6.34 -14.37
N ASP A 132 2.16 -5.46 -14.32
CA ASP A 132 3.58 -5.82 -14.39
C ASP A 132 4.08 -6.29 -13.02
N LEU A 133 3.64 -7.48 -12.62
CA LEU A 133 3.94 -8.06 -11.32
C LEU A 133 5.42 -8.46 -11.19
N GLU A 134 6.11 -8.70 -12.31
CA GLU A 134 7.53 -9.03 -12.34
C GLU A 134 8.40 -7.80 -12.05
N PHE A 135 7.99 -6.62 -12.52
CA PHE A 135 8.60 -5.37 -12.08
C PHE A 135 8.44 -5.19 -10.57
N LEU A 136 7.20 -5.30 -10.05
CA LEU A 136 6.94 -5.12 -8.61
C LEU A 136 7.73 -6.09 -7.73
N ARG A 137 7.85 -7.35 -8.15
CA ARG A 137 8.67 -8.34 -7.46
C ARG A 137 10.14 -7.95 -7.45
N ARG A 138 10.71 -7.48 -8.55
CA ARG A 138 12.13 -7.12 -8.60
C ARG A 138 12.44 -5.79 -7.90
N ARG A 139 11.50 -4.85 -7.90
CA ARG A 139 11.69 -3.51 -7.31
C ARG A 139 11.53 -3.52 -5.79
N ILE A 140 10.66 -4.39 -5.25
CA ILE A 140 10.22 -4.36 -3.84
C ILE A 140 10.57 -5.66 -3.08
N ALA A 141 11.04 -6.73 -3.73
CA ALA A 141 11.40 -7.99 -3.06
C ALA A 141 12.91 -8.23 -2.96
#